data_AF-A0A7C4VGW7-F1
#
_entry.id   AF-A0A7C4VGW7-F1
#
_cell.length_a   1.000
_cell.length_b   1.000
_cell.length_c   1.000
_cell.angle_alpha   90.00
_cell.angle_beta   90.00
_cell.angle_gamma   90.00
#
_symmetry.space_group_name_H-M   'P 1'
#
loop_
_entity.id
_entity.type
_entity.pdbx_description
1 polymer ?
#
loop_
_entity_poly.entity_id
_entity_poly.type
_entity_poly.pdbx_seq_one_letter_code
_entity_poly.pdbx_strand_id
1 'polypeptide(L)'
;MAIITPDYLLGFIDGQGNFSTISSHNRYYPKFVVTSKSQSMIKQIQSFFGVGKVSIIQPKKASHSVIFVYSVTKYEEVKVIIEFFTKYSPIIKAKEFQRFKECFENWKPKFIKRKRDEGIKALNEAIKMYKDGVPVKEIVKNTNVDLKKFYSVLNSYGIKRYRKPSKGGFQHRL
;
A
#
# COMPACT_ATOMS: atom_id res chain seq x y z
N MET A 1 13.06 -13.46 -28.41
CA MET A 1 11.69 -13.35 -27.88
C MET A 1 11.05 -12.12 -28.50
N ALA A 2 9.82 -12.22 -29.02
CA ALA A 2 9.14 -11.06 -29.61
C ALA A 2 8.86 -10.01 -28.52
N ILE A 3 9.28 -8.77 -28.77
CA ILE A 3 9.03 -7.64 -27.88
C ILE A 3 7.63 -7.11 -28.20
N ILE A 4 6.76 -7.06 -27.20
CA ILE A 4 5.42 -6.46 -27.34
C ILE A 4 5.57 -4.93 -27.47
N THR A 5 4.98 -4.34 -28.49
CA THR A 5 5.01 -2.89 -28.69
C THR A 5 3.94 -2.20 -27.83
N PRO A 6 4.14 -0.93 -27.45
CA PRO A 6 3.14 -0.17 -26.71
C PRO A 6 1.76 -0.14 -27.39
N ASP A 7 1.70 0.03 -28.71
CA ASP A 7 0.44 0.11 -29.46
C ASP A 7 -0.32 -1.21 -29.49
N TYR A 8 0.40 -2.32 -29.67
CA TYR A 8 -0.21 -3.65 -29.60
C TYR A 8 -0.75 -3.91 -28.19
N LEU A 9 0.05 -3.57 -27.16
CA LEU A 9 -0.38 -3.72 -25.79
C LEU A 9 -1.63 -2.89 -25.50
N LEU A 10 -1.68 -1.63 -25.96
CA LEU A 10 -2.84 -0.77 -25.81
C LEU A 10 -4.10 -1.41 -26.40
N GLY A 11 -4.03 -1.88 -27.65
CA GLY A 11 -5.15 -2.55 -28.31
C GLY A 11 -5.58 -3.83 -27.59
N PHE A 12 -4.62 -4.63 -27.11
CA PHE A 12 -4.92 -5.83 -26.34
C PHE A 12 -5.63 -5.49 -25.01
N ILE A 13 -5.19 -4.45 -24.31
CA ILE A 13 -5.79 -4.00 -23.06
C ILE A 13 -7.18 -3.40 -23.27
N ASP A 14 -7.41 -2.67 -24.35
CA ASP A 14 -8.75 -2.18 -24.69
C ASP A 14 -9.76 -3.34 -24.86
N GLY A 15 -9.30 -4.48 -25.38
CA GLY A 15 -10.12 -5.68 -25.53
C GLY A 15 -10.24 -6.56 -24.27
N GLN A 16 -9.15 -6.79 -23.54
CA GLN A 16 -9.06 -7.82 -22.48
C GLN A 16 -8.72 -7.27 -21.08
N GLY A 17 -8.37 -6.00 -20.98
CA GLY A 17 -8.04 -5.33 -19.73
C GLY A 17 -9.26 -4.96 -18.91
N ASN A 18 -9.04 -4.74 -17.62
CA ASN A 18 -10.08 -4.30 -16.70
C ASN A 18 -9.48 -3.30 -15.71
N PHE A 19 -9.96 -2.06 -15.79
CA PHE A 19 -9.69 -1.01 -14.82
C PHE A 19 -10.82 -1.00 -13.79
N SER A 20 -10.55 -1.55 -12.61
CA SER A 20 -11.57 -1.73 -11.57
C SER A 20 -11.21 -1.00 -10.28
N THR A 21 -12.23 -0.70 -9.48
CA THR A 21 -12.07 -0.22 -8.11
C THR A 21 -12.59 -1.30 -7.17
N ILE A 22 -11.79 -1.69 -6.17
CA ILE A 22 -12.22 -2.63 -5.14
C ILE A 22 -12.51 -1.87 -3.85
N SER A 23 -13.57 -2.25 -3.15
CA SER A 23 -13.83 -1.83 -1.77
C SER A 23 -13.33 -2.87 -0.76
N SER A 24 -12.63 -2.44 0.28
CA SER A 24 -12.28 -3.27 1.43
C SER A 24 -12.15 -2.41 2.68
N HIS A 25 -12.76 -2.84 3.78
CA HIS A 25 -12.72 -2.11 5.06
C HIS A 25 -13.08 -0.62 4.91
N ASN A 26 -14.15 -0.35 4.16
CA ASN A 26 -14.62 1.00 3.83
C ASN A 26 -13.58 1.90 3.12
N ARG A 27 -12.62 1.30 2.42
CA ARG A 27 -11.64 1.99 1.57
C ARG A 27 -11.74 1.49 0.15
N TYR A 28 -11.61 2.39 -0.79
CA TYR A 28 -11.55 2.09 -2.21
C TYR A 28 -10.10 2.10 -2.68
N TYR A 29 -9.74 1.14 -3.52
CA TYR A 29 -8.42 1.08 -4.13
C TYR A 29 -8.50 0.56 -5.57
N PRO A 30 -7.69 1.12 -6.48
CA PRO A 30 -7.61 0.70 -7.87
C PRO A 30 -7.01 -0.70 -7.99
N LYS A 31 -7.55 -1.50 -8.91
CA LYS A 31 -6.99 -2.76 -9.35
C LYS A 31 -7.09 -2.89 -10.87
N PHE A 32 -5.94 -3.09 -11.48
CA PHE A 32 -5.81 -3.36 -12.89
C PHE A 32 -5.65 -4.87 -13.10
N VAL A 33 -6.39 -5.43 -14.05
CA VAL A 33 -6.37 -6.87 -14.36
C VAL A 33 -6.36 -7.09 -15.85
N VAL A 34 -5.65 -8.12 -16.28
CA VAL A 34 -5.72 -8.64 -17.64
C VAL A 34 -5.84 -10.15 -17.55
N THR A 35 -6.79 -10.73 -18.29
CA THR A 35 -6.98 -12.17 -18.33
C THR A 35 -6.72 -12.71 -19.73
N SER A 36 -6.17 -13.92 -19.82
CA SER A 36 -5.99 -14.61 -21.09
C SER A 36 -5.84 -16.11 -20.87
N LYS A 37 -6.20 -16.90 -21.89
CA LYS A 37 -5.85 -18.32 -21.95
C LYS A 37 -4.37 -18.55 -22.31
N SER A 38 -3.70 -17.53 -22.84
CA SER A 38 -2.29 -17.59 -23.21
C SER A 38 -1.38 -17.15 -22.05
N GLN A 39 -0.64 -18.11 -21.49
CA GLN A 39 0.35 -17.82 -20.44
C GLN A 39 1.49 -16.93 -20.96
N SER A 40 1.94 -17.17 -22.19
CA SER A 40 3.05 -16.41 -22.79
C SER A 40 2.69 -14.94 -22.94
N MET A 41 1.46 -14.63 -23.39
CA MET A 41 0.98 -13.25 -23.50
C MET A 41 0.95 -12.57 -22.12
N ILE A 42 0.37 -13.23 -21.11
CA ILE A 42 0.32 -12.68 -19.74
C ILE A 42 1.70 -12.43 -19.15
N LYS A 43 2.68 -13.32 -19.39
CA LYS A 43 4.07 -13.12 -18.97
C LYS A 43 4.76 -11.99 -19.73
N GLN A 44 4.48 -11.81 -21.02
CA GLN A 44 5.01 -10.68 -21.80
C GLN A 44 4.45 -9.35 -21.28
N ILE A 45 3.16 -9.28 -20.95
CA ILE A 45 2.54 -8.10 -20.36
C ILE A 45 3.18 -7.76 -19.01
N GLN A 46 3.36 -8.77 -18.14
CA GLN A 46 4.06 -8.58 -16.87
C GLN A 46 5.49 -8.06 -17.08
N SER A 47 6.22 -8.64 -18.05
CA SER A 47 7.60 -8.24 -18.35
C SER A 47 7.67 -6.83 -18.92
N PHE A 48 6.70 -6.42 -19.74
CA PHE A 48 6.61 -5.08 -20.31
C PHE A 48 6.43 -4.02 -19.23
N PHE A 49 5.51 -4.23 -18.29
CA PHE A 49 5.27 -3.28 -17.20
C PHE A 49 6.33 -3.36 -16.08
N GLY A 50 7.02 -4.51 -15.94
CA GLY A 50 8.01 -4.73 -14.89
C GLY A 50 7.44 -4.81 -13.46
N VAL A 51 6.11 -4.80 -13.32
CA VAL A 51 5.40 -4.80 -12.03
C VAL A 51 4.25 -5.81 -12.04
N GLY A 52 3.52 -5.93 -10.93
CA GLY A 52 2.35 -6.77 -10.81
C GLY A 52 2.65 -8.25 -10.63
N LYS A 53 1.58 -9.04 -10.53
CA LYS A 53 1.62 -10.48 -10.25
C LYS A 53 0.81 -11.25 -11.28
N VAL A 54 1.36 -12.39 -11.70
CA VAL A 54 0.63 -13.41 -12.47
C VAL A 54 0.09 -14.48 -11.53
N SER A 55 -1.18 -14.83 -11.72
CA SER A 55 -1.86 -15.93 -11.04
C SER A 55 -2.60 -16.81 -12.04
N ILE A 56 -2.88 -18.05 -11.63
CA ILE A 56 -3.59 -19.04 -12.44
C ILE A 56 -4.95 -19.29 -11.79
N ILE A 57 -6.01 -19.18 -12.57
CA ILE A 57 -7.35 -19.63 -12.18
C ILE A 57 -7.57 -20.99 -12.82
N GLN A 58 -7.61 -22.02 -11.98
CA GLN A 58 -7.99 -23.36 -12.41
C GLN A 58 -9.50 -23.44 -12.59
N PRO A 59 -9.97 -24.11 -13.66
CA PRO A 59 -11.38 -24.31 -13.89
C PRO A 59 -11.99 -25.26 -12.85
N LYS A 60 -13.23 -24.98 -12.42
CA LYS A 60 -13.98 -25.90 -11.54
C LYS A 60 -14.50 -27.14 -12.27
N LYS A 61 -14.60 -27.08 -13.60
CA LYS A 61 -15.07 -28.16 -14.48
C LYS A 61 -13.98 -28.51 -15.48
N ALA A 62 -13.77 -29.81 -15.74
CA ALA A 62 -12.71 -30.29 -16.63
C ALA A 62 -12.81 -29.75 -18.08
N SER A 63 -14.00 -29.38 -18.53
CA SER A 63 -14.24 -28.85 -19.89
C SER A 63 -13.81 -27.39 -20.09
N HIS A 64 -13.50 -26.65 -19.03
CA HIS A 64 -13.11 -25.25 -19.13
C HIS A 64 -11.59 -25.11 -19.22
N SER A 65 -11.10 -24.13 -19.98
CA SER A 65 -9.66 -23.87 -20.08
C SER A 65 -9.12 -23.17 -18.82
N VAL A 66 -7.86 -23.40 -18.50
CA VAL A 66 -7.10 -22.61 -17.52
C VAL A 66 -7.04 -21.14 -17.96
N ILE A 67 -7.19 -20.22 -17.00
CA ILE A 67 -7.10 -18.78 -17.25
C ILE A 67 -5.91 -18.21 -16.47
N PHE A 68 -5.06 -17.48 -17.17
CA PHE A 68 -3.95 -16.73 -16.59
C PHE A 68 -4.40 -15.29 -16.35
N VAL A 69 -4.03 -14.76 -15.19
CA VAL A 69 -4.46 -13.43 -14.74
C VAL A 69 -3.22 -12.64 -14.36
N TYR A 70 -2.97 -11.55 -15.07
CA TYR A 70 -2.07 -10.49 -14.64
C TYR A 70 -2.86 -9.50 -13.78
N SER A 71 -2.31 -9.10 -12.64
CA SER A 71 -2.97 -8.14 -11.75
C SER A 71 -1.98 -7.18 -11.09
N VAL A 72 -2.40 -5.92 -10.97
CA VAL A 72 -1.65 -4.85 -10.30
C VAL A 72 -2.55 -4.21 -9.24
N THR A 73 -2.08 -4.26 -7.99
CA THR A 73 -2.86 -3.82 -6.81
C THR A 73 -2.05 -3.06 -5.77
N LYS A 74 -0.72 -2.97 -5.91
CA LYS A 74 0.11 -2.20 -4.98
C LYS A 74 0.19 -0.74 -5.42
N TYR A 75 0.27 0.18 -4.45
CA TYR A 75 0.24 1.62 -4.71
C TYR A 75 1.30 2.06 -5.74
N GLU A 76 2.57 1.75 -5.49
CA GLU A 76 3.67 2.11 -6.40
C GLU A 76 3.54 1.46 -7.78
N GLU A 77 3.02 0.24 -7.85
CA GLU A 77 2.87 -0.49 -9.10
C GLU A 77 1.70 0.06 -9.94
N VAL A 78 0.60 0.49 -9.29
CA VAL A 78 -0.52 1.13 -9.98
C VAL A 78 -0.10 2.47 -10.59
N LYS A 79 0.83 3.19 -9.96
CA LYS A 79 1.38 4.44 -10.52
C LYS A 79 1.99 4.21 -11.91
N VAL A 80 2.76 3.13 -12.09
CA VAL A 80 3.33 2.74 -13.40
C VAL A 80 2.24 2.52 -14.44
N ILE A 81 1.14 1.88 -14.06
CA ILE A 81 -0.02 1.66 -14.95
C ILE A 81 -0.65 2.99 -15.36
N ILE A 82 -0.86 3.90 -14.41
CA ILE A 82 -1.44 5.21 -14.69
C ILE A 82 -0.54 6.05 -15.59
N GLU A 83 0.78 6.05 -15.35
CA GLU A 83 1.75 6.76 -16.18
C GLU A 83 1.72 6.25 -17.63
N PHE A 84 1.69 4.93 -17.82
CA PHE A 84 1.56 4.34 -19.15
C PHE A 84 0.28 4.76 -19.86
N PHE A 85 -0.89 4.58 -19.25
CA PHE A 85 -2.18 4.88 -19.89
C PHE A 85 -2.50 6.39 -19.93
N THR A 86 -1.77 7.22 -19.21
CA THR A 86 -1.80 8.68 -19.41
C THR A 86 -1.06 9.05 -20.71
N LYS A 87 0.02 8.35 -21.05
CA LYS A 87 0.76 8.53 -22.32
C LYS A 87 0.06 7.86 -23.50
N TYR A 88 -0.47 6.65 -23.29
CA TYR A 88 -1.16 5.82 -24.28
C TYR A 88 -2.60 5.61 -23.85
N SER A 89 -3.46 6.56 -24.18
CA SER A 89 -4.84 6.57 -23.68
C SER A 89 -5.68 5.43 -24.30
N PRO A 90 -6.35 4.60 -23.50
CA PRO A 90 -7.26 3.57 -24.02
C PRO A 90 -8.47 4.22 -24.69
N ILE A 91 -8.90 3.68 -25.83
CA ILE A 91 -10.00 4.21 -26.62
C ILE A 91 -11.33 3.66 -26.11
N ILE A 92 -11.43 2.34 -26.02
CA ILE A 92 -12.67 1.65 -25.60
C ILE A 92 -12.87 1.83 -24.09
N LYS A 93 -11.78 1.76 -23.32
CA LYS A 93 -11.81 1.79 -21.85
C LYS A 93 -11.51 3.16 -21.24
N ALA A 94 -11.56 4.24 -22.03
CA ALA A 94 -11.27 5.60 -21.57
C ALA A 94 -11.99 5.98 -20.26
N LYS A 95 -13.31 5.71 -20.18
CA LYS A 95 -14.11 6.01 -18.99
C LYS A 95 -13.76 5.13 -17.78
N GLU A 96 -13.43 3.86 -18.00
CA GLU A 96 -12.99 2.96 -16.93
C GLU A 96 -11.64 3.43 -16.38
N PHE A 97 -10.71 3.78 -17.28
CA PHE A 97 -9.40 4.30 -16.91
C PHE A 97 -9.49 5.62 -16.14
N GLN A 98 -10.38 6.52 -16.56
CA GLN A 98 -10.59 7.79 -15.86
C GLN A 98 -11.04 7.58 -14.40
N ARG A 99 -12.06 6.73 -14.17
CA ARG A 99 -12.51 6.38 -12.81
C ARG A 99 -11.43 5.70 -11.98
N PHE A 100 -10.64 4.84 -12.62
CA PHE A 100 -9.51 4.18 -11.99
C PHE A 100 -8.42 5.17 -11.55
N LYS A 101 -8.11 6.17 -12.38
CA LYS A 101 -7.18 7.25 -12.06
C LYS A 101 -7.71 8.12 -10.92
N GLU A 102 -8.96 8.55 -10.97
CA GLU A 102 -9.62 9.30 -9.88
C GLU A 102 -9.61 8.52 -8.55
N CYS A 103 -9.82 7.20 -8.61
CA CYS A 103 -9.72 6.35 -7.43
C CYS A 103 -8.29 6.34 -6.86
N PHE A 104 -7.26 6.32 -7.71
CA PHE A 104 -5.87 6.35 -7.27
C PHE A 104 -5.49 7.68 -6.62
N GLU A 105 -5.94 8.81 -7.17
CA GLU A 105 -5.69 10.15 -6.62
C GLU A 105 -6.26 10.30 -5.20
N ASN A 106 -7.40 9.66 -4.93
CA ASN A 106 -8.01 9.62 -3.60
C ASN A 106 -7.47 8.48 -2.70
N TRP A 107 -6.63 7.60 -3.23
CA TRP A 107 -6.12 6.45 -2.50
C TRP A 107 -4.95 6.83 -1.60
N LYS A 108 -5.18 6.79 -0.28
CA LYS A 108 -4.11 6.95 0.71
C LYS A 108 -3.38 5.62 0.89
N PRO A 109 -2.06 5.53 0.59
CA PRO A 109 -1.30 4.31 0.81
C PRO A 109 -1.37 3.94 2.30
N LYS A 110 -1.44 2.63 2.59
CA LYS A 110 -1.25 2.17 3.96
C LYS A 110 0.14 2.64 4.41
N PHE A 111 0.23 3.26 5.58
CA PHE A 111 1.52 3.60 6.19
C PHE A 111 2.45 2.39 6.07
N ILE A 112 3.58 2.59 5.38
CA ILE A 112 4.61 1.56 5.25
C ILE A 112 5.00 1.20 6.68
N LYS A 113 4.73 -0.06 7.07
CA LYS A 113 5.24 -0.56 8.35
C LYS A 113 6.75 -0.45 8.29
N ARG A 114 7.36 0.30 9.21
CA ARG A 114 8.82 0.36 9.35
C ARG A 114 9.40 -1.05 9.36
N LYS A 115 10.57 -1.21 8.77
CA LYS A 115 11.32 -2.46 8.94
C LYS A 115 11.53 -2.70 10.43
N ARG A 116 11.62 -3.97 10.83
CA ARG A 116 11.75 -4.34 12.26
C ARG A 116 12.89 -3.59 12.93
N ASP A 117 14.04 -3.51 12.26
CA ASP A 117 15.26 -2.88 12.79
C ASP A 117 15.10 -1.36 12.96
N GLU A 118 14.48 -0.69 11.99
CA GLU A 118 14.12 0.74 12.11
C GLU A 118 13.13 0.98 13.24
N GLY A 119 12.18 0.07 13.43
CA GLY A 119 11.23 0.11 14.53
C GLY A 119 11.91 -0.04 15.90
N ILE A 120 12.92 -0.90 16.00
CA ILE A 120 13.73 -1.07 17.22
C ILE A 120 14.60 0.16 17.46
N LYS A 121 15.26 0.70 16.43
CA LYS A 121 16.08 1.93 16.54
C LYS A 121 15.25 3.11 17.06
N ALA A 122 14.10 3.36 16.44
CA ALA A 122 13.21 4.46 16.86
C ALA A 122 12.69 4.27 18.30
N LEU A 123 12.48 3.02 18.73
CA LEU A 123 12.05 2.71 20.10
C LEU A 123 13.19 2.97 21.10
N ASN A 124 14.43 2.59 20.77
CA ASN A 124 15.59 2.85 21.60
C ASN A 124 15.89 4.35 21.72
N GLU A 125 15.75 5.09 20.62
CA GLU A 125 15.85 6.55 20.62
C GLU A 125 14.77 7.19 21.50
N ALA A 126 13.51 6.72 21.38
CA ALA A 126 12.42 7.18 22.24
C ALA A 126 12.69 6.94 23.73
N ILE A 127 13.28 5.80 24.09
CA ILE A 127 13.67 5.49 25.48
C ILE A 127 14.79 6.43 25.94
N LYS A 128 15.78 6.71 25.08
CA LYS A 128 16.88 7.64 25.38
C LYS A 128 16.33 9.04 25.67
N MET A 129 15.55 9.61 24.74
CA MET A 129 14.91 10.91 24.92
C MET A 129 14.06 10.99 26.20
N TYR A 130 13.39 9.89 26.55
CA TYR A 130 12.59 9.83 27.77
C TYR A 130 13.44 9.87 29.04
N LYS A 131 14.57 9.14 29.06
CA LYS A 131 15.54 9.20 30.17
C LYS A 131 16.18 10.59 30.27
N ASP A 132 16.34 11.28 29.15
CA ASP A 132 16.84 12.65 29.07
C ASP A 132 15.78 13.71 29.48
N GLY A 133 14.59 13.28 29.90
CA GLY A 133 13.52 14.16 30.41
C GLY A 133 12.66 14.83 29.33
N VAL A 134 12.81 14.43 28.05
CA VAL A 134 12.02 15.01 26.96
C VAL A 134 10.52 14.67 27.13
N PRO A 135 9.60 15.62 26.95
CA PRO A 135 8.17 15.35 27.04
C PRO A 135 7.71 14.27 26.05
N VAL A 136 6.86 13.34 26.50
CA VAL A 136 6.36 12.22 25.67
C VAL A 136 5.71 12.67 24.36
N LYS A 137 5.03 13.83 24.36
CA LYS A 137 4.43 14.40 23.15
C LYS A 137 5.48 14.70 22.06
N GLU A 138 6.64 15.19 22.46
CA GLU A 138 7.75 15.51 21.57
C GLU A 138 8.48 14.23 21.12
N ILE A 139 8.64 13.26 22.02
CA ILE A 139 9.19 11.94 21.69
C ILE A 139 8.34 11.25 20.60
N VAL A 140 7.02 11.18 20.78
CA VAL A 140 6.12 10.55 19.80
C VAL A 140 6.17 11.31 18.47
N LYS A 141 6.26 12.64 18.49
CA LYS A 141 6.37 13.44 17.26
C LYS A 141 7.68 13.15 16.51
N ASN A 142 8.81 13.10 17.21
CA ASN A 142 10.14 13.00 16.60
C ASN A 142 10.46 11.56 16.18
N THR A 143 10.06 10.58 16.98
CA THR A 143 10.33 9.15 16.72
C THR A 143 9.21 8.47 15.96
N ASN A 144 8.00 9.06 15.92
CA ASN A 144 6.79 8.50 15.33
C ASN A 144 6.55 7.03 15.77
N VAL A 145 6.84 6.75 17.05
CA VAL A 145 6.55 5.48 17.72
C VAL A 145 5.15 5.54 18.30
N ASP A 146 4.40 4.45 18.16
CA ASP A 146 3.08 4.30 18.78
C ASP A 146 3.17 4.43 20.31
N LEU A 147 2.34 5.30 20.89
CA LEU A 147 2.36 5.63 22.31
C LEU A 147 2.12 4.41 23.21
N LYS A 148 1.20 3.52 22.80
CA LYS A 148 0.88 2.31 23.57
C LYS A 148 2.07 1.35 23.57
N LYS A 149 2.70 1.16 22.41
CA LYS A 149 3.92 0.36 22.26
C LYS A 149 5.07 0.94 23.07
N PHE A 150 5.26 2.26 23.02
CA PHE A 150 6.30 2.94 23.78
C PHE A 150 6.15 2.72 25.30
N TYR A 151 4.95 2.92 25.85
CA TYR A 151 4.69 2.67 27.26
C TYR A 151 4.78 1.20 27.67
N SER A 152 4.38 0.28 26.79
CA SER A 152 4.57 -1.16 27.03
C SER A 152 6.04 -1.50 27.22
N VAL A 153 6.92 -0.85 26.46
CA VAL A 153 8.36 -1.07 26.49
C VAL A 153 8.97 -0.40 27.72
N LEU A 154 8.60 0.84 28.05
CA LEU A 154 9.07 1.45 29.31
C LEU A 154 8.76 0.56 30.52
N ASN A 155 7.56 -0.01 30.57
CA ASN A 155 7.17 -0.94 31.62
C ASN A 155 8.03 -2.21 31.63
N SER A 156 8.35 -2.81 30.46
CA SER A 156 9.18 -4.02 30.41
C SER A 156 10.63 -3.76 30.83
N TYR A 157 11.10 -2.52 30.71
CA TYR A 157 12.41 -2.08 31.19
C TYR A 157 12.39 -1.58 32.65
N GLY A 158 11.26 -1.67 33.35
CA GLY A 158 11.12 -1.17 34.72
C GLY A 158 11.20 0.35 34.87
N ILE A 159 11.06 1.11 33.78
CA ILE A 159 11.18 2.57 33.79
C ILE A 159 9.87 3.17 34.27
N LYS A 160 9.90 3.86 35.42
CA LYS A 160 8.72 4.53 35.99
C LYS A 160 8.24 5.67 35.09
N ARG A 161 6.91 5.78 34.97
CA ARG A 161 6.28 6.87 34.24
C ARG A 161 6.41 8.17 35.03
N TYR A 162 6.84 9.25 34.38
CA TYR A 162 6.75 10.59 34.96
C TYR A 162 5.27 10.91 35.16
N ARG A 163 4.83 10.96 36.41
CA ARG A 163 3.53 11.55 36.75
C ARG A 163 3.66 13.04 36.54
N LYS A 164 2.83 13.60 35.67
CA LYS A 164 2.66 15.05 35.61
C LYS A 164 2.19 15.49 37.01
N PRO A 165 2.83 16.48 37.66
CA PRO A 165 2.28 17.03 38.89
C PRO A 165 0.85 17.48 38.61
N SER A 166 -0.11 17.05 39.44
CA SER A 166 -1.50 17.47 39.31
C SER A 166 -1.55 19.00 39.46
N LYS A 167 -2.24 19.68 38.55
CA LYS A 167 -2.46 21.13 38.62
C LYS A 167 -3.50 21.50 39.71
N GLY A 168 -3.42 20.93 40.91
CA GLY A 168 -4.46 21.10 41.93
C GLY A 168 -4.10 20.51 43.28
N GLY A 169 -3.03 21.01 43.89
CA GLY A 169 -2.59 20.54 45.20
C GLY A 169 -1.90 21.62 46.01
N PHE A 170 -2.44 22.83 46.07
CA PHE A 170 -2.05 23.82 47.08
C PHE A 170 -3.28 24.58 47.60
N GLN A 171 -3.44 24.52 48.92
CA GLN A 171 -4.06 25.50 49.83
C GLN A 171 -5.58 25.67 49.83
N HIS A 172 -6.25 24.90 50.70
CA HIS A 172 -7.19 25.45 51.69
C HIS A 172 -7.25 24.49 52.90
N ARG A 173 -6.30 24.68 53.82
CA ARG A 173 -6.41 24.30 55.23
C ARG A 173 -5.79 25.44 56.02
N LEU A 174 -6.60 26.47 56.26
CA LEU A 174 -6.55 27.38 57.39
C LEU A 174 -8.00 27.74 57.68
#